data_AF-A0A968NL03-F1
#
_entry.id   AF-A0A968NL03-F1
#
_cell.length_a   1.000
_cell.length_b   1.000
_cell.length_c   1.000
_cell.angle_alpha   90.00
_cell.angle_beta   90.00
_cell.angle_gamma   90.00
#
_symmetry.space_group_name_H-M   'P 1'
#
loop_
_entity.id
_entity.type
_entity.pdbx_description
1 polymer ?
#
loop_
_entity_poly.entity_id
_entity_poly.type
_entity_poly.pdbx_seq_one_letter_code
_entity_poly.pdbx_strand_id
1 'polypeptide(L)'
;MLGEMQRLLVLKVDNTALEGKDFSHAVVKGTDFCNASLRFTNLSETNLINSIFPQVFGAIFSIAFSPDGRYLAMGDSNCEVSLWQIANNQQLFNCKGHNDWVRSVVFSPDGMMLASASFDRKIKLWDTRTGKCLKSLYEHNNRINSVIISRDSKVLASASDDKTIKLWDLQTGKCVRTLHGHINSVESLALSSDNIILVSGSIDQTLKIWDFEHWRIS
;
A
#
# COMPACT_ATOMS: atom_id res chain seq x y z
N MET A 1 14.58 21.76 45.58
CA MET A 1 14.73 21.38 44.16
C MET A 1 14.10 20.00 44.02
N LEU A 2 12.78 19.97 43.81
CA LEU A 2 11.98 18.75 43.74
C LEU A 2 12.16 18.15 42.34
N GLY A 3 12.66 16.92 42.28
CA GLY A 3 12.82 16.18 41.03
C GLY A 3 11.47 15.88 40.40
N GLU A 4 11.32 16.22 39.12
CA GLU A 4 10.22 15.74 38.31
C GLU A 4 10.33 14.21 38.22
N MET A 5 9.44 13.50 38.92
CA MET A 5 9.17 12.09 38.59
C MET A 5 8.55 12.05 37.20
N GLN A 6 9.34 11.67 36.19
CA GLN A 6 8.79 11.08 34.97
C GLN A 6 7.99 9.84 35.39
N ARG A 7 6.66 9.95 35.40
CA ARG A 7 5.76 8.81 35.51
C ARG A 7 5.84 8.01 34.21
N LEU A 8 6.79 7.08 34.15
CA LEU A 8 6.78 6.02 33.15
C LEU A 8 5.53 5.17 33.43
N LEU A 9 4.50 5.27 32.58
CA LEU A 9 3.32 4.40 32.67
C LEU A 9 3.80 2.99 32.35
N VAL A 10 3.91 2.12 33.36
CA VAL A 10 4.35 0.73 33.19
C VAL A 10 3.24 -0.06 32.50
N LEU A 11 3.13 0.10 31.18
CA LEU A 11 2.28 -0.73 30.29
C LEU A 11 2.79 -2.17 30.15
N LYS A 12 3.91 -2.49 30.79
CA LYS A 12 4.65 -3.73 30.57
C LYS A 12 4.09 -4.93 31.33
N VAL A 13 3.23 -4.72 32.34
CA VAL A 13 2.73 -5.81 33.23
C VAL A 13 1.30 -6.22 32.90
N ASP A 14 0.49 -5.31 32.36
CA ASP A 14 -0.91 -5.58 32.02
C ASP A 14 -1.23 -4.97 30.65
N ASN A 15 -1.43 -5.85 29.68
CA ASN A 15 -1.78 -5.45 28.32
C ASN A 15 -3.17 -4.82 28.24
N THR A 16 -4.08 -5.09 29.17
CA THR A 16 -5.44 -4.52 29.18
C THR A 16 -5.53 -3.20 29.93
N ALA A 17 -4.42 -2.69 30.46
CA ALA A 17 -4.40 -1.52 31.35
C ALA A 17 -4.97 -0.24 30.73
N LEU A 18 -5.16 -0.17 29.41
CA LEU A 18 -5.70 0.98 28.70
C LEU A 18 -7.14 0.78 28.20
N GLU A 19 -7.68 -0.44 28.25
CA GLU A 19 -9.00 -0.74 27.72
C GLU A 19 -10.09 0.11 28.41
N GLY A 20 -10.97 0.73 27.63
CA GLY A 20 -12.08 1.54 28.12
C GLY A 20 -11.70 2.84 28.82
N LYS A 21 -10.42 3.24 28.81
CA LYS A 21 -9.96 4.47 29.47
C LYS A 21 -9.95 5.68 28.55
N ASP A 22 -10.12 6.86 29.13
CA ASP A 22 -10.06 8.14 28.44
C ASP A 22 -8.72 8.84 28.69
N PHE A 23 -7.97 9.05 27.62
CA PHE A 23 -6.72 9.82 27.58
C PHE A 23 -6.81 10.99 26.59
N SER A 24 -8.02 11.46 26.31
CA SER A 24 -8.22 12.66 25.49
C SER A 24 -7.42 13.84 26.05
N HIS A 25 -6.80 14.60 25.16
CA HIS A 25 -5.90 15.73 25.48
C HIS A 25 -4.66 15.37 26.33
N ALA A 26 -4.38 14.09 26.58
CA ALA A 26 -3.20 13.68 27.32
C ALA A 26 -1.92 13.91 26.50
N VAL A 27 -0.81 14.12 27.20
CA VAL A 27 0.53 14.16 26.59
C VAL A 27 1.21 12.84 26.90
N VAL A 28 1.27 11.97 25.91
CA VAL A 28 1.86 10.62 26.04
C VAL A 28 3.04 10.52 25.06
N LYS A 29 4.23 10.82 25.58
CA LYS A 29 5.47 10.87 24.79
C LYS A 29 6.32 9.63 25.04
N GLY A 30 6.94 9.09 23.99
CA GLY A 30 7.94 8.03 24.14
C GLY A 30 7.40 6.72 24.71
N THR A 31 6.09 6.48 24.61
CA THR A 31 5.46 5.29 25.21
C THR A 31 5.47 4.14 24.22
N ASP A 32 5.86 2.97 24.72
CA ASP A 32 5.84 1.72 23.98
C ASP A 32 4.47 1.03 24.15
N PHE A 33 3.70 0.96 23.07
CA PHE A 33 2.41 0.26 23.02
C PHE A 33 2.51 -1.14 22.40
N CYS A 34 3.70 -1.75 22.31
CA CYS A 34 3.92 -3.10 21.74
C CYS A 34 2.91 -4.14 22.17
N ASN A 35 2.65 -4.17 23.47
CA ASN A 35 1.83 -5.20 24.07
C ASN A 35 0.56 -4.59 24.69
N ALA A 36 0.18 -3.38 24.31
CA ALA A 36 -0.99 -2.72 24.88
C ALA A 36 -2.25 -2.98 24.05
N SER A 37 -3.32 -3.40 24.72
CA SER A 37 -4.67 -3.44 24.19
C SER A 37 -5.33 -2.08 24.37
N LEU A 38 -5.78 -1.51 23.26
CA LEU A 38 -6.40 -0.17 23.18
C LEU A 38 -7.90 -0.24 22.87
N ARG A 39 -8.55 -1.35 23.23
CA ARG A 39 -9.98 -1.54 22.95
C ARG A 39 -10.80 -0.49 23.70
N PHE A 40 -11.62 0.24 22.96
CA PHE A 40 -12.49 1.29 23.50
C PHE A 40 -11.72 2.39 24.27
N THR A 41 -10.44 2.59 23.97
CA THR A 41 -9.64 3.66 24.58
C THR A 41 -9.82 4.97 23.81
N ASN A 42 -10.11 6.07 24.50
CA ASN A 42 -10.20 7.39 23.87
C ASN A 42 -8.83 8.08 23.85
N LEU A 43 -8.31 8.38 22.65
CA LEU A 43 -7.04 9.07 22.40
C LEU A 43 -7.24 10.38 21.58
N SER A 44 -8.43 10.97 21.62
CA SER A 44 -8.72 12.19 20.86
C SER A 44 -7.84 13.36 21.33
N GLU A 45 -7.23 14.07 20.39
CA GLU A 45 -6.35 15.23 20.68
C GLU A 45 -5.14 14.91 21.59
N THR A 46 -4.82 13.63 21.76
CA THR A 46 -3.66 13.17 22.52
C THR A 46 -2.37 13.46 21.74
N ASN A 47 -1.37 14.03 22.41
CA ASN A 47 -0.04 14.19 21.82
C ASN A 47 0.75 12.90 21.97
N LEU A 48 0.84 12.12 20.88
CA LEU A 48 1.50 10.82 20.80
C LEU A 48 2.92 10.88 20.20
N ILE A 49 3.53 12.07 20.14
CA ILE A 49 4.84 12.24 19.51
C ILE A 49 5.86 11.26 20.14
N ASN A 50 6.56 10.53 19.28
CA ASN A 50 7.55 9.49 19.61
C ASN A 50 7.00 8.23 20.30
N SER A 51 5.69 7.96 20.25
CA SER A 51 5.12 6.68 20.72
C SER A 51 5.21 5.57 19.67
N ILE A 52 5.32 4.32 20.13
CA ILE A 52 5.54 3.14 19.27
C ILE A 52 4.28 2.26 19.28
N PHE A 53 3.69 1.99 18.11
CA PHE A 53 2.56 1.06 17.93
C PHE A 53 2.98 -0.09 17.00
N PRO A 54 3.44 -1.23 17.52
CA PRO A 54 3.69 -2.39 16.69
C PRO A 54 2.48 -3.31 16.78
N GLN A 55 1.58 -3.13 15.82
CA GLN A 55 1.31 -4.33 15.05
C GLN A 55 2.64 -4.70 14.38
N VAL A 56 3.06 -5.96 14.45
CA VAL A 56 4.29 -6.41 13.79
C VAL A 56 4.03 -6.42 12.28
N PHE A 57 4.05 -5.24 11.68
CA PHE A 57 4.12 -5.06 10.26
C PHE A 57 5.55 -5.38 9.82
N GLY A 58 5.67 -5.97 8.64
CA GLY A 58 6.94 -5.88 7.93
C GLY A 58 7.26 -4.41 7.62
N ALA A 59 8.43 -4.14 7.03
CA ALA A 59 8.67 -2.82 6.48
C ALA A 59 7.54 -2.49 5.47
N ILE A 60 6.83 -1.38 5.72
CA ILE A 60 5.73 -0.94 4.84
C ILE A 60 6.36 -0.21 3.66
N PHE A 61 6.17 -0.76 2.46
CA PHE A 61 6.74 -0.18 1.24
C PHE A 61 5.77 0.72 0.49
N SER A 62 4.46 0.51 0.68
CA SER A 62 3.45 1.26 -0.06
C SER A 62 2.15 1.37 0.73
N ILE A 63 1.53 2.53 0.63
CA ILE A 63 0.21 2.84 1.19
C ILE A 63 -0.64 3.52 0.11
N ALA A 64 -1.95 3.29 0.15
CA ALA A 64 -2.90 3.95 -0.75
C ALA A 64 -4.23 4.20 -0.04
N PHE A 65 -4.83 5.38 -0.25
CA PHE A 65 -6.22 5.62 0.13
C PHE A 65 -7.17 5.13 -0.97
N SER A 66 -8.33 4.63 -0.57
CA SER A 66 -9.44 4.44 -1.49
C SER A 66 -9.90 5.80 -2.05
N PRO A 67 -10.51 5.85 -3.26
CA PRO A 67 -10.97 7.09 -3.87
C PRO A 67 -11.98 7.87 -3.01
N ASP A 68 -12.77 7.16 -2.20
CA ASP A 68 -13.73 7.75 -1.26
C ASP A 68 -13.12 8.11 0.12
N GLY A 69 -11.82 7.86 0.32
CA GLY A 69 -11.10 8.14 1.55
C GLY A 69 -11.51 7.30 2.76
N ARG A 70 -12.34 6.26 2.57
CA ARG A 70 -12.85 5.43 3.69
C ARG A 70 -11.92 4.28 4.06
N TYR A 71 -11.09 3.83 3.12
CA TYR A 71 -10.19 2.70 3.30
C TYR A 71 -8.73 3.07 3.04
N LEU A 72 -7.84 2.36 3.74
CA LEU A 72 -6.39 2.43 3.56
C LEU A 72 -5.87 1.03 3.23
N ALA A 73 -5.14 0.91 2.12
CA ALA A 73 -4.41 -0.30 1.76
C ALA A 73 -2.93 -0.15 2.04
N MET A 74 -2.29 -1.22 2.52
CA MET A 74 -0.84 -1.25 2.78
C MET A 74 -0.23 -2.54 2.21
N GLY A 75 0.95 -2.44 1.62
CA GLY A 75 1.78 -3.57 1.21
C GLY A 75 3.11 -3.58 1.97
N ASP A 76 3.51 -4.75 2.47
CA ASP A 76 4.66 -4.87 3.38
C ASP A 76 5.68 -5.97 3.00
N SER A 77 6.76 -6.04 3.79
CA SER A 77 7.82 -7.03 3.66
C SER A 77 7.45 -8.43 4.18
N ASN A 78 6.27 -8.61 4.78
CA ASN A 78 5.74 -9.93 5.16
C ASN A 78 4.98 -10.59 4.01
N CYS A 79 5.01 -9.98 2.81
CA CYS A 79 4.31 -10.43 1.60
C CYS A 79 2.78 -10.26 1.72
N GLU A 80 2.32 -9.40 2.62
CA GLU A 80 0.91 -9.20 2.92
C GLU A 80 0.39 -7.88 2.34
N VAL A 81 -0.88 -7.89 1.97
CA VAL A 81 -1.64 -6.67 1.69
C VAL A 81 -2.74 -6.56 2.73
N SER A 82 -2.73 -5.49 3.52
CA SER A 82 -3.77 -5.25 4.51
C SER A 82 -4.69 -4.12 4.06
N LEU A 83 -6.00 -4.29 4.30
CA LEU A 83 -7.02 -3.28 4.03
C LEU A 83 -7.70 -2.87 5.33
N TRP A 84 -7.77 -1.57 5.56
CA TRP A 84 -8.22 -0.97 6.81
C TRP A 84 -9.37 0.00 6.56
N GLN A 85 -10.35 -0.01 7.44
CA GLN A 85 -11.35 1.04 7.54
C GLN A 85 -10.82 2.15 8.44
N ILE A 86 -10.78 3.37 7.92
CA ILE A 86 -10.14 4.50 8.62
C ILE A 86 -10.98 4.99 9.80
N ALA A 87 -12.30 5.02 9.64
CA ALA A 87 -13.22 5.61 10.63
C ALA A 87 -13.09 5.00 12.04
N ASN A 88 -12.73 3.72 12.12
CA ASN A 88 -12.60 2.97 13.38
C ASN A 88 -11.25 2.23 13.51
N ASN A 89 -10.30 2.51 12.61
CA ASN A 89 -9.00 1.84 12.54
C ASN A 89 -9.10 0.30 12.56
N GLN A 90 -10.09 -0.26 11.87
CA GLN A 90 -10.33 -1.69 11.84
C GLN A 90 -9.71 -2.33 10.59
N GLN A 91 -8.88 -3.35 10.78
CA GLN A 91 -8.45 -4.20 9.68
C GLN A 91 -9.64 -5.02 9.15
N LEU A 92 -9.99 -4.82 7.90
CA LEU A 92 -11.05 -5.56 7.21
C LEU A 92 -10.51 -6.87 6.64
N PHE A 93 -9.37 -6.77 5.93
CA PHE A 93 -8.79 -7.92 5.24
C PHE A 93 -7.28 -7.97 5.42
N ASN A 94 -6.78 -9.22 5.42
CA ASN A 94 -5.37 -9.53 5.24
C ASN A 94 -5.24 -10.43 4.01
N CYS A 95 -4.93 -9.84 2.88
CA CYS A 95 -4.84 -10.47 1.58
C CYS A 95 -3.49 -11.18 1.45
N LYS A 96 -3.47 -12.48 1.79
CA LYS A 96 -2.29 -13.34 1.67
C LYS A 96 -2.24 -14.02 0.30
N GLY A 97 -1.06 -14.06 -0.30
CA GLY A 97 -0.84 -14.83 -1.53
C GLY A 97 0.37 -14.41 -2.36
N HIS A 98 1.00 -13.28 -2.04
CA HIS A 98 2.34 -13.00 -2.56
C HIS A 98 3.38 -13.84 -1.83
N ASN A 99 4.47 -14.16 -2.53
CA ASN A 99 5.57 -14.99 -2.00
C ASN A 99 6.85 -14.18 -1.73
N ASP A 100 6.78 -12.86 -1.89
CA ASP A 100 7.86 -11.92 -1.63
C ASP A 100 7.24 -10.53 -1.35
N TRP A 101 8.05 -9.55 -1.01
CA TRP A 101 7.65 -8.22 -0.58
C TRP A 101 6.65 -7.56 -1.52
N VAL A 102 5.62 -6.94 -0.95
CA VAL A 102 4.64 -6.16 -1.72
C VAL A 102 5.14 -4.73 -1.81
N ARG A 103 5.63 -4.35 -2.98
CA ARG A 103 6.36 -3.11 -3.20
C ARG A 103 5.47 -1.93 -3.56
N SER A 104 4.28 -2.19 -4.10
CA SER A 104 3.33 -1.17 -4.55
C SER A 104 1.90 -1.68 -4.44
N VAL A 105 1.01 -0.84 -3.91
CA VAL A 105 -0.44 -1.06 -3.89
C VAL A 105 -1.18 0.15 -4.47
N VAL A 106 -2.28 -0.09 -5.19
CA VAL A 106 -3.08 0.97 -5.81
C VAL A 106 -4.55 0.56 -5.92
N PHE A 107 -5.47 1.46 -5.58
CA PHE A 107 -6.90 1.25 -5.79
C PHE A 107 -7.28 1.52 -7.25
N SER A 108 -8.30 0.80 -7.74
CA SER A 108 -9.04 1.25 -8.91
C SER A 108 -9.76 2.57 -8.61
N PRO A 109 -9.96 3.43 -9.62
CA PRO A 109 -10.71 4.67 -9.50
C PRO A 109 -12.14 4.53 -8.94
N ASP A 110 -12.77 3.37 -9.18
CA ASP A 110 -14.09 3.03 -8.61
C ASP A 110 -14.01 2.48 -7.17
N GLY A 111 -12.81 2.21 -6.65
CA GLY A 111 -12.57 1.68 -5.31
C GLY A 111 -12.96 0.22 -5.10
N MET A 112 -13.44 -0.49 -6.13
CA MET A 112 -13.93 -1.87 -6.02
C MET A 112 -12.80 -2.91 -6.13
N MET A 113 -11.64 -2.50 -6.64
CA MET A 113 -10.49 -3.37 -6.83
C MET A 113 -9.22 -2.73 -6.24
N LEU A 114 -8.36 -3.58 -5.70
CA LEU A 114 -7.01 -3.21 -5.30
C LEU A 114 -6.03 -4.01 -6.14
N ALA A 115 -5.02 -3.36 -6.70
CA ALA A 115 -3.88 -4.04 -7.32
C ALA A 115 -2.66 -3.96 -6.39
N SER A 116 -1.92 -5.07 -6.31
CA SER A 116 -0.64 -5.13 -5.61
C SER A 116 0.44 -5.71 -6.51
N ALA A 117 1.63 -5.12 -6.47
CA ALA A 117 2.82 -5.61 -7.15
C ALA A 117 3.87 -6.05 -6.15
N SER A 118 4.55 -7.16 -6.47
CA SER A 118 5.50 -7.79 -5.57
C SER A 118 6.81 -8.15 -6.26
N PHE A 119 7.82 -8.35 -5.42
CA PHE A 119 9.10 -8.93 -5.79
C PHE A 119 9.00 -10.38 -6.26
N ASP A 120 7.86 -11.04 -6.01
CA ASP A 120 7.53 -12.37 -6.53
C ASP A 120 7.21 -12.39 -8.03
N ARG A 121 7.35 -11.24 -8.70
CA ARG A 121 7.15 -11.02 -10.14
C ARG A 121 5.69 -11.11 -10.57
N LYS A 122 4.76 -11.05 -9.63
CA LYS A 122 3.32 -11.10 -9.89
C LYS A 122 2.66 -9.80 -9.47
N ILE A 123 1.57 -9.53 -10.18
CA ILE A 123 0.57 -8.55 -9.76
C ILE A 123 -0.64 -9.35 -9.30
N LYS A 124 -1.26 -8.95 -8.20
CA LYS A 124 -2.54 -9.53 -7.77
C LYS A 124 -3.61 -8.46 -7.75
N LEU A 125 -4.80 -8.86 -8.20
CA LEU A 125 -6.00 -8.05 -8.18
C LEU A 125 -6.91 -8.61 -7.08
N TRP A 126 -7.39 -7.74 -6.20
CA TRP A 126 -8.18 -8.10 -5.03
C TRP A 126 -9.52 -7.38 -5.07
N ASP A 127 -10.58 -8.09 -4.70
CA ASP A 127 -11.88 -7.48 -4.43
C ASP A 127 -11.80 -6.75 -3.08
N THR A 128 -12.06 -5.44 -3.07
CA THR A 128 -11.93 -4.60 -1.86
C THR A 128 -13.03 -4.84 -0.84
N ARG A 129 -14.15 -5.45 -1.25
CA ARG A 129 -15.29 -5.76 -0.37
C ARG A 129 -15.17 -7.14 0.27
N THR A 130 -14.46 -8.08 -0.36
CA THR A 130 -14.32 -9.44 0.16
C THR A 130 -12.89 -9.84 0.51
N GLY A 131 -11.88 -9.05 0.14
CA GLY A 131 -10.46 -9.39 0.31
C GLY A 131 -9.98 -10.59 -0.51
N LYS A 132 -10.76 -11.03 -1.51
CA LYS A 132 -10.42 -12.23 -2.30
C LYS A 132 -9.53 -11.85 -3.47
N CYS A 133 -8.53 -12.68 -3.75
CA CYS A 133 -7.74 -12.58 -4.97
C CYS A 133 -8.64 -12.91 -6.17
N LEU A 134 -8.91 -11.92 -7.01
CA LEU A 134 -9.66 -12.05 -8.26
C LEU A 134 -8.79 -12.66 -9.34
N LYS A 135 -7.56 -12.16 -9.50
CA LYS A 135 -6.61 -12.58 -10.54
C LYS A 135 -5.18 -12.44 -10.10
N SER A 136 -4.31 -13.24 -10.71
CA SER A 136 -2.86 -13.07 -10.63
C SER A 136 -2.34 -12.84 -12.05
N LEU A 137 -1.65 -11.73 -12.27
CA LEU A 137 -1.01 -11.38 -13.52
C LEU A 137 0.48 -11.75 -13.42
N TYR A 138 0.99 -12.50 -14.38
CA TYR A 138 2.35 -13.05 -14.36
C TYR A 138 2.89 -13.05 -15.79
N GLU A 139 3.95 -12.27 -16.04
CA GLU A 139 4.69 -12.18 -17.33
C GLU A 139 6.00 -11.39 -17.13
N HIS A 140 6.11 -10.60 -16.06
CA HIS A 140 7.38 -9.95 -15.71
C HIS A 140 8.44 -10.99 -15.34
N ASN A 141 9.66 -10.76 -15.80
CA ASN A 141 10.78 -11.69 -15.58
C ASN A 141 11.58 -11.36 -14.31
N ASN A 142 11.27 -10.24 -13.66
CA ASN A 142 11.92 -9.80 -12.43
C ASN A 142 10.92 -9.04 -11.53
N ARG A 143 11.41 -8.53 -10.39
CA ARG A 143 10.63 -7.82 -9.38
C ARG A 143 9.82 -6.68 -9.98
N ILE A 144 8.63 -6.44 -9.44
CA ILE A 144 7.74 -5.36 -9.90
C ILE A 144 7.76 -4.25 -8.86
N ASN A 145 8.14 -3.04 -9.29
CA ASN A 145 8.44 -1.91 -8.41
C ASN A 145 7.27 -0.94 -8.25
N SER A 146 6.45 -0.79 -9.30
CA SER A 146 5.35 0.16 -9.32
C SER A 146 4.20 -0.36 -10.18
N VAL A 147 2.98 -0.11 -9.72
CA VAL A 147 1.74 -0.34 -10.48
C VAL A 147 0.83 0.87 -10.41
N ILE A 148 0.14 1.15 -11.50
CA ILE A 148 -0.91 2.16 -11.58
C ILE A 148 -2.07 1.67 -12.43
N ILE A 149 -3.28 2.15 -12.14
CA ILE A 149 -4.51 1.82 -12.87
C ILE A 149 -5.00 3.06 -13.64
N SER A 150 -5.43 2.87 -14.89
CA SER A 150 -6.04 3.93 -15.71
C SER A 150 -7.35 4.42 -15.09
N ARG A 151 -7.74 5.69 -15.33
CA ARG A 151 -8.98 6.23 -14.71
C ARG A 151 -10.27 5.51 -15.11
N ASP A 152 -10.27 4.81 -16.24
CA ASP A 152 -11.42 4.01 -16.69
C ASP A 152 -11.45 2.60 -16.07
N SER A 153 -10.51 2.25 -15.19
CA SER A 153 -10.34 0.93 -14.57
C SER A 153 -10.12 -0.23 -15.56
N LYS A 154 -9.74 0.04 -16.82
CA LYS A 154 -9.62 -1.02 -17.84
C LYS A 154 -8.18 -1.49 -18.05
N VAL A 155 -7.20 -0.63 -17.83
CA VAL A 155 -5.78 -0.93 -18.05
C VAL A 155 -4.98 -0.72 -16.78
N LEU A 156 -4.06 -1.64 -16.50
CA LEU A 156 -3.03 -1.48 -15.48
C LEU A 156 -1.67 -1.35 -16.16
N ALA A 157 -0.81 -0.45 -15.67
CA ALA A 157 0.58 -0.37 -16.06
C ALA A 157 1.48 -0.82 -14.90
N SER A 158 2.52 -1.59 -15.19
CA SER A 158 3.48 -2.07 -14.20
C SER A 158 4.92 -1.87 -14.65
N ALA A 159 5.79 -1.47 -13.74
CA ALA A 159 7.21 -1.24 -13.96
C ALA A 159 8.05 -2.25 -13.17
N SER A 160 9.17 -2.70 -13.75
CA SER A 160 9.94 -3.83 -13.21
C SER A 160 11.45 -3.67 -13.36
N ASP A 161 12.17 -4.39 -12.49
CA ASP A 161 13.61 -4.67 -12.60
C ASP A 161 13.98 -5.37 -13.92
N ASP A 162 13.02 -5.93 -14.66
CA ASP A 162 13.25 -6.50 -15.99
C ASP A 162 13.40 -5.44 -17.10
N LYS A 163 13.45 -4.15 -16.70
CA LYS A 163 13.68 -2.98 -17.56
C LYS A 163 12.50 -2.65 -18.48
N THR A 164 11.37 -3.32 -18.28
CA THR A 164 10.17 -3.13 -19.10
C THR A 164 9.03 -2.53 -18.29
N ILE A 165 8.09 -1.95 -19.04
CA ILE A 165 6.77 -1.61 -18.53
C ILE A 165 5.76 -2.51 -19.22
N LYS A 166 4.86 -3.17 -18.48
CA LYS A 166 3.79 -3.98 -19.07
C LYS A 166 2.45 -3.31 -18.88
N LEU A 167 1.63 -3.38 -19.93
CA LEU A 167 0.24 -2.95 -19.91
C LEU A 167 -0.66 -4.19 -19.89
N TRP A 168 -1.64 -4.18 -19.00
CA TRP A 168 -2.52 -5.31 -18.74
C TRP A 168 -3.96 -4.89 -18.95
N ASP A 169 -4.70 -5.69 -19.68
CA ASP A 169 -6.15 -5.56 -19.74
C ASP A 169 -6.74 -6.21 -18.48
N LEU A 170 -7.42 -5.42 -17.65
CA LEU A 170 -7.92 -5.86 -16.35
C LEU A 170 -9.10 -6.84 -16.49
N GLN A 171 -9.90 -6.70 -17.55
CA GLN A 171 -11.04 -7.57 -17.82
C GLN A 171 -10.63 -8.99 -18.18
N THR A 172 -9.56 -9.16 -18.96
CA THR A 172 -9.03 -10.45 -19.42
C THR A 172 -7.90 -10.96 -18.53
N GLY A 173 -7.16 -10.05 -17.87
CA GLY A 173 -5.95 -10.36 -17.11
C GLY A 173 -4.72 -10.62 -17.99
N LYS A 174 -4.78 -10.30 -19.29
CA LYS A 174 -3.68 -10.55 -20.22
C LYS A 174 -2.77 -9.33 -20.34
N CYS A 175 -1.47 -9.58 -20.48
CA CYS A 175 -0.51 -8.57 -20.91
C CYS A 175 -0.80 -8.21 -22.37
N VAL A 176 -1.25 -6.99 -22.64
CA VAL A 176 -1.57 -6.52 -23.99
C VAL A 176 -0.38 -5.86 -24.68
N ARG A 177 0.60 -5.37 -23.90
CA ARG A 177 1.80 -4.72 -24.46
C ARG A 177 2.95 -4.75 -23.47
N THR A 178 4.17 -4.82 -24.00
CA THR A 178 5.42 -4.59 -23.25
C THR A 178 6.17 -3.43 -23.88
N LEU A 179 6.37 -2.35 -23.12
CA LEU A 179 7.12 -1.18 -23.53
C LEU A 179 8.60 -1.38 -23.20
N HIS A 180 9.43 -1.22 -24.21
CA HIS A 180 10.88 -1.35 -24.12
C HIS A 180 11.52 0.03 -24.34
N GLY A 181 12.64 0.29 -23.68
CA GLY A 181 13.42 1.50 -23.92
C GLY A 181 14.32 1.91 -22.76
N HIS A 182 14.00 1.50 -21.53
CA HIS A 182 14.92 1.63 -20.40
C HIS A 182 16.01 0.57 -20.46
N ILE A 183 17.20 0.91 -19.99
CA ILE A 183 18.36 0.00 -19.97
C ILE A 183 18.66 -0.56 -18.56
N ASN A 184 17.93 -0.09 -17.55
CA ASN A 184 17.99 -0.53 -16.16
C ASN A 184 16.58 -0.59 -15.54
N SER A 185 16.49 -1.00 -14.27
CA SER A 185 15.22 -1.14 -13.55
C SER A 185 14.32 0.08 -13.69
N VAL A 186 13.03 -0.15 -13.95
CA VAL A 186 12.01 0.90 -13.93
C VAL A 186 11.40 0.93 -12.53
N GLU A 187 11.51 2.07 -11.85
CA GLU A 187 11.24 2.20 -10.42
C GLU A 187 9.88 2.85 -10.13
N SER A 188 9.43 3.75 -11.00
CA SER A 188 8.23 4.53 -10.77
C SER A 188 7.45 4.77 -12.05
N LEU A 189 6.13 4.88 -11.90
CA LEU A 189 5.19 5.24 -12.94
C LEU A 189 4.29 6.38 -12.46
N ALA A 190 3.93 7.27 -13.36
CA ALA A 190 2.91 8.29 -13.14
C ALA A 190 2.04 8.43 -14.39
N LEU A 191 0.72 8.57 -14.20
CA LEU A 191 -0.23 8.80 -15.28
C LEU A 191 -0.78 10.21 -15.18
N SER A 192 -0.85 10.91 -16.31
CA SER A 192 -1.48 12.23 -16.39
C SER A 192 -2.98 12.15 -16.09
N SER A 193 -3.56 13.28 -15.70
CA SER A 193 -4.98 13.35 -15.31
C SER A 193 -5.96 13.04 -16.45
N ASP A 194 -5.54 13.24 -17.69
CA ASP A 194 -6.30 12.94 -18.89
C ASP A 194 -6.11 11.48 -19.39
N ASN A 195 -5.28 10.67 -18.71
CA ASN A 195 -4.86 9.33 -19.16
C ASN A 195 -4.16 9.30 -20.54
N ILE A 196 -3.57 10.40 -20.99
CA ILE A 196 -2.91 10.44 -22.30
C ILE A 196 -1.41 10.16 -22.17
N ILE A 197 -0.82 10.48 -21.02
CA ILE A 197 0.63 10.44 -20.84
C ILE A 197 0.97 9.56 -19.66
N LEU A 198 1.75 8.51 -19.93
CA LEU A 198 2.45 7.74 -18.91
C LEU A 198 3.90 8.23 -18.85
N VAL A 199 4.40 8.47 -17.64
CA VAL A 199 5.81 8.78 -17.39
C VAL A 199 6.42 7.65 -16.57
N SER A 200 7.62 7.22 -16.93
CA SER A 200 8.40 6.25 -16.18
C SER A 200 9.75 6.81 -15.75
N GLY A 201 10.17 6.48 -14.53
CA GLY A 201 11.51 6.78 -14.01
C GLY A 201 12.32 5.51 -13.79
N SER A 202 13.62 5.53 -14.09
CA SER A 202 14.49 4.35 -14.03
C SER A 202 15.84 4.64 -13.38
N ILE A 203 16.46 3.58 -12.84
CA ILE A 203 17.86 3.57 -12.37
C ILE A 203 18.84 3.92 -13.50
N ASP A 204 18.43 3.86 -14.77
CA ASP A 204 19.24 4.32 -15.90
C ASP A 204 19.43 5.85 -15.96
N GLN A 205 18.96 6.57 -14.93
CA GLN A 205 19.06 8.03 -14.77
C GLN A 205 18.22 8.79 -15.80
N THR A 206 17.25 8.12 -16.44
CA THR A 206 16.33 8.75 -17.38
C THR A 206 14.87 8.65 -16.92
N LEU A 207 14.08 9.63 -17.38
CA LEU A 207 12.64 9.50 -17.46
C LEU A 207 12.23 9.30 -18.92
N LYS A 208 11.12 8.58 -19.15
CA LYS A 208 10.53 8.42 -20.49
C LYS A 208 9.04 8.74 -20.44
N ILE A 209 8.56 9.28 -21.56
CA ILE A 209 7.18 9.70 -21.76
C ILE A 209 6.57 8.78 -22.83
N TRP A 210 5.39 8.26 -22.56
CA TRP A 210 4.68 7.29 -23.39
C TRP A 210 3.23 7.77 -23.61
N ASP A 211 2.71 7.62 -24.84
CA ASP A 211 1.33 8.00 -25.23
C ASP A 211 0.26 6.99 -24.76
N PHE A 212 -0.17 7.08 -23.51
CA PHE A 212 -1.10 6.17 -22.85
C PHE A 212 -2.45 5.91 -23.56
N GLU A 213 -2.98 6.85 -24.34
CA GLU A 213 -4.34 6.76 -24.89
C GLU A 213 -4.41 5.94 -26.20
N HIS A 214 -3.47 6.15 -27.12
CA HIS A 214 -3.49 5.51 -28.45
C HIS A 214 -3.06 4.03 -28.44
N TRP A 215 -3.12 3.39 -27.28
CA TRP A 215 -2.79 1.98 -27.11
C TRP A 215 -3.98 1.03 -27.31
N ARG A 216 -5.19 1.54 -27.53
CA ARG A 216 -6.41 0.73 -27.74
C ARG A 216 -6.76 0.62 -29.22
N ILE A 217 -6.37 -0.53 -29.80
CA ILE A 217 -6.91 -1.17 -31.01
C ILE A 217 -6.76 -0.38 -32.33
N SER A 218 -6.05 -0.98 -33.28
CA SER A 218 -6.64 -1.25 -34.60
C SER A 218 -7.06 -2.71 -34.67
#